data_AF-A0A1K0GLC6-F1
#
_entry.id   AF-A0A1K0GLC6-F1
#
_cell.length_a   1.000
_cell.length_b   1.000
_cell.length_c   1.000
_cell.angle_alpha   90.00
_cell.angle_beta   90.00
_cell.angle_gamma   90.00
#
_symmetry.space_group_name_H-M   'P 1'
#
loop_
_entity.id
_entity.type
_entity.pdbx_description
1 polymer ?
#
loop_
_entity_poly.entity_id
_entity_poly.type
_entity_poly.pdbx_seq_one_letter_code
_entity_poly.pdbx_strand_id
1 'polypeptide(L)'
;MLRALEEAAPPDVPVAVVGHSIGGWAALCLAGATPWGRDGKPIDVPHEPRVSRLVLYAPAAGWFAAPGALDAMTIPALVYAGEQDTVTPITQALHLKNAPGLVDVRLVPNAGHFSFMNVLPPGMSDSPEFHRGAFLADLAEATLRFLIEV
;
A
#
# COMPACT_ATOMS: atom_id res chain seq x y z
N MET A 1 6.21 14.92 -2.04
CA MET A 1 5.10 14.41 -1.22
C MET A 1 4.94 15.23 0.05
N LEU A 2 5.95 15.32 0.95
CA LEU A 2 5.84 16.12 2.18
C LEU A 2 5.38 17.57 1.95
N ARG A 3 5.99 18.29 1.00
CA ARG A 3 5.55 19.67 0.66
C ARG A 3 4.08 19.75 0.23
N ALA A 4 3.60 18.79 -0.54
CA ALA A 4 2.20 18.75 -0.94
C ALA A 4 1.27 18.51 0.25
N LEU A 5 1.70 17.73 1.25
CA LEU A 5 0.95 17.54 2.50
C LEU A 5 0.93 18.79 3.36
N GLU A 6 2.06 19.52 3.44
CA GLU A 6 2.16 20.81 4.14
C GLU A 6 1.26 21.88 3.50
N GLU A 7 1.16 21.89 2.17
CA GLU A 7 0.29 22.82 1.43
C GLU A 7 -1.20 22.45 1.54
N ALA A 8 -1.52 21.16 1.60
CA ALA A 8 -2.90 20.67 1.54
C ALA A 8 -3.59 20.57 2.91
N ALA A 9 -2.83 20.46 4.01
CA ALA A 9 -3.39 20.21 5.34
C ALA A 9 -2.62 20.92 6.47
N PRO A 10 -3.32 21.38 7.52
CA PRO A 10 -2.69 21.88 8.73
C PRO A 10 -1.72 20.86 9.37
N PRO A 11 -0.75 21.32 10.17
CA PRO A 11 0.31 20.47 10.74
C PRO A 11 -0.20 19.49 11.83
N ASP A 12 -1.42 19.63 12.30
CA ASP A 12 -2.04 18.86 13.39
C ASP A 12 -3.18 17.93 12.92
N VAL A 13 -3.46 17.90 11.61
CA VAL A 13 -4.51 17.04 11.05
C VAL A 13 -3.93 15.67 10.70
N PRO A 14 -4.53 14.56 11.19
CA PRO A 14 -4.16 13.21 10.78
C PRO A 14 -4.30 13.03 9.27
N VAL A 15 -3.33 12.36 8.66
CA VAL A 15 -3.30 12.04 7.23
C VAL A 15 -3.49 10.54 7.06
N ALA A 16 -4.34 10.16 6.12
CA ALA A 16 -4.35 8.80 5.61
C ALA A 16 -3.75 8.76 4.21
N VAL A 17 -3.05 7.67 3.89
CA VAL A 17 -2.37 7.54 2.59
C VAL A 17 -2.92 6.32 1.86
N VAL A 18 -3.34 6.54 0.61
CA VAL A 18 -3.74 5.48 -0.31
C VAL A 18 -2.70 5.39 -1.43
N GLY A 19 -2.20 4.19 -1.72
CA GLY A 19 -1.12 4.01 -2.69
C GLY A 19 -1.19 2.70 -3.45
N HIS A 20 -1.03 2.77 -4.77
CA HIS A 20 -0.86 1.60 -5.64
C HIS A 20 0.62 1.36 -5.94
N SER A 21 1.09 0.10 -5.94
CA SER A 21 2.42 -0.28 -6.42
C SER A 21 3.54 0.58 -5.78
N ILE A 22 4.28 1.36 -6.57
CA ILE A 22 5.32 2.28 -6.06
C ILE A 22 4.76 3.43 -5.20
N GLY A 23 3.50 3.83 -5.42
CA GLY A 23 2.78 4.70 -4.49
C GLY A 23 2.53 4.04 -3.14
N GLY A 24 2.30 2.71 -3.14
CA GLY A 24 2.22 1.91 -1.92
C GLY A 24 3.58 1.81 -1.19
N TRP A 25 4.68 1.68 -1.95
CA TRP A 25 6.04 1.78 -1.39
C TRP A 25 6.26 3.13 -0.70
N ALA A 26 5.88 4.23 -1.36
CA ALA A 26 6.02 5.57 -0.79
C ALA A 26 5.17 5.76 0.48
N ALA A 27 3.96 5.18 0.50
CA ALA A 27 3.08 5.19 1.66
C ALA A 27 3.67 4.41 2.85
N LEU A 28 4.29 3.25 2.60
CA LEU A 28 5.00 2.47 3.61
C LEU A 28 6.16 3.28 4.21
N CYS A 29 6.96 3.95 3.38
CA CYS A 29 8.04 4.83 3.85
C CYS A 29 7.51 5.95 4.76
N LEU A 30 6.43 6.62 4.35
CA LEU A 30 5.81 7.67 5.17
C LEU A 30 5.28 7.17 6.51
N ALA A 31 4.90 5.89 6.60
CA ALA A 31 4.44 5.23 7.82
C ALA A 31 5.57 4.64 8.68
N GLY A 32 6.83 4.87 8.29
CA GLY A 32 8.00 4.50 9.09
C GLY A 32 8.67 3.20 8.65
N ALA A 33 8.15 2.50 7.65
CA ALA A 33 8.85 1.35 7.09
C ALA A 33 10.17 1.81 6.44
N THR A 34 11.25 1.09 6.71
CA THR A 34 12.60 1.41 6.22
C THR A 34 12.91 0.56 4.99
N PRO A 35 12.97 1.13 3.78
CA PRO A 35 13.31 0.38 2.58
C PRO A 35 14.81 0.09 2.51
N TRP A 36 15.17 -1.04 1.92
CA TRP A 36 16.56 -1.45 1.72
C TRP A 36 16.93 -1.50 0.24
N GLY A 37 18.11 -1.00 -0.07
CA GLY A 37 18.71 -1.04 -1.39
C GLY A 37 19.23 -2.42 -1.76
N ARG A 38 19.51 -2.62 -3.05
CA ARG A 38 20.13 -3.86 -3.56
C ARG A 38 21.53 -4.10 -3.00
N ASP A 39 22.17 -3.06 -2.50
CA ASP A 39 23.46 -3.11 -1.81
C ASP A 39 23.34 -3.59 -0.35
N GLY A 40 22.13 -3.93 0.10
CA GLY A 40 21.88 -4.42 1.45
C GLY A 40 22.00 -3.31 2.51
N LYS A 41 21.72 -2.06 2.14
CA LYS A 41 21.72 -0.92 3.08
C LYS A 41 20.34 -0.30 3.19
N PRO A 42 19.97 0.23 4.37
CA PRO A 42 18.77 1.04 4.50
C PRO A 42 18.90 2.30 3.63
N ILE A 43 17.79 2.68 2.99
CA ILE A 43 17.66 3.93 2.23
C ILE A 43 17.01 4.95 3.15
N ASP A 44 17.65 6.10 3.32
CA ASP A 44 17.09 7.22 4.06
C ASP A 44 15.88 7.80 3.30
N VAL A 45 14.71 7.75 3.94
CA VAL A 45 13.44 8.18 3.37
C VAL A 45 12.64 8.95 4.43
N PRO A 46 11.83 9.93 4.00
CA PRO A 46 11.02 10.69 4.95
C PRO A 46 9.94 9.83 5.62
N HIS A 47 9.81 10.01 6.93
CA HIS A 47 8.66 9.59 7.73
C HIS A 47 7.76 10.80 8.02
N GLU A 48 6.44 10.61 8.00
CA GLU A 48 5.45 11.66 8.29
C GLU A 48 4.61 11.26 9.50
N PRO A 49 4.88 11.85 10.69
CA PRO A 49 4.18 11.51 11.92
C PRO A 49 2.65 11.72 11.90
N ARG A 50 2.14 12.53 10.96
CA ARG A 50 0.69 12.70 10.77
C ARG A 50 0.03 11.48 10.13
N VAL A 51 0.76 10.58 9.47
CA VAL A 51 0.19 9.40 8.82
C VAL A 51 -0.37 8.48 9.90
N SER A 52 -1.69 8.31 9.90
CA SER A 52 -2.42 7.53 10.90
C SER A 52 -2.99 6.22 10.37
N ARG A 53 -3.17 6.09 9.04
CA ARG A 53 -3.74 4.92 8.37
C ARG A 53 -3.19 4.74 6.96
N LEU A 54 -3.04 3.49 6.53
CA LEU A 54 -2.67 3.14 5.14
C LEU A 54 -3.75 2.32 4.45
N VAL A 55 -3.98 2.60 3.17
CA VAL A 55 -4.64 1.66 2.25
C VAL A 55 -3.72 1.41 1.05
N LEU A 56 -3.31 0.16 0.87
CA LEU A 56 -2.30 -0.22 -0.12
C LEU A 56 -2.90 -1.17 -1.15
N TYR A 57 -2.70 -0.87 -2.43
CA TYR A 57 -3.14 -1.72 -3.54
C TYR A 57 -1.94 -2.29 -4.28
N ALA A 58 -1.77 -3.61 -4.28
CA ALA A 58 -0.63 -4.28 -4.88
C ALA A 58 0.71 -3.58 -4.55
N PRO A 59 1.03 -3.34 -3.26
CA PRO A 59 2.16 -2.51 -2.90
C PRO A 59 3.48 -3.15 -3.29
N ALA A 60 4.42 -2.32 -3.72
CA ALA A 60 5.78 -2.71 -3.98
C ALA A 60 6.53 -2.88 -2.63
N ALA A 61 6.29 -4.00 -1.94
CA ALA A 61 6.73 -4.23 -0.57
C ALA A 61 8.07 -5.02 -0.44
N GLY A 62 8.64 -5.47 -1.56
CA GLY A 62 9.89 -6.25 -1.57
C GLY A 62 11.12 -5.54 -0.98
N TRP A 63 11.11 -4.21 -0.87
CA TRP A 63 12.20 -3.41 -0.27
C TRP A 63 12.23 -3.50 1.26
N PHE A 64 11.18 -4.03 1.89
CA PHE A 64 11.04 -4.05 3.34
C PHE A 64 11.27 -5.44 3.95
N ALA A 65 11.96 -6.33 3.22
CA ALA A 65 12.20 -7.72 3.65
C ALA A 65 13.35 -7.87 4.66
N ALA A 66 14.15 -6.82 4.89
CA ALA A 66 15.26 -6.88 5.83
C ALA A 66 14.75 -6.93 7.29
N PRO A 67 15.48 -7.61 8.20
CA PRO A 67 15.14 -7.59 9.62
C PRO A 67 15.01 -6.16 10.15
N GLY A 68 13.94 -5.88 10.90
CA GLY A 68 13.68 -4.58 11.48
C GLY A 68 13.11 -3.52 10.52
N ALA A 69 12.98 -3.83 9.22
CA ALA A 69 12.51 -2.87 8.22
C ALA A 69 11.06 -2.38 8.47
N LEU A 70 10.26 -3.13 9.25
CA LEU A 70 8.87 -2.81 9.55
C LEU A 70 8.65 -2.35 11.00
N ASP A 71 9.70 -2.26 11.83
CA ASP A 71 9.56 -2.06 13.29
C ASP A 71 8.86 -0.76 13.67
N ALA A 72 9.00 0.30 12.87
CA ALA A 72 8.34 1.57 13.11
C ALA A 72 6.92 1.65 12.50
N MET A 73 6.49 0.66 11.72
CA MET A 73 5.15 0.61 11.12
C MET A 73 4.12 0.14 12.16
N THR A 74 3.70 1.07 13.00
CA THR A 74 2.80 0.82 14.15
C THR A 74 1.33 1.15 13.87
N ILE A 75 1.07 1.88 12.78
CA ILE A 75 -0.28 2.30 12.38
C ILE A 75 -1.06 1.18 11.68
N PRO A 76 -2.40 1.20 11.70
CA PRO A 76 -3.19 0.22 10.98
C PRO A 76 -3.08 0.40 9.45
N ALA A 77 -3.05 -0.73 8.74
CA ALA A 77 -2.98 -0.78 7.29
C ALA A 77 -3.97 -1.80 6.72
N LEU A 78 -4.69 -1.40 5.67
CA LEU A 78 -5.46 -2.28 4.81
C LEU A 78 -4.70 -2.51 3.51
N VAL A 79 -4.37 -3.76 3.19
CA VAL A 79 -3.53 -4.13 2.06
C VAL A 79 -4.28 -5.07 1.15
N TYR A 80 -4.34 -4.76 -0.14
CA TYR A 80 -4.87 -5.66 -1.16
C TYR A 80 -3.74 -6.23 -2.01
N ALA A 81 -3.75 -7.54 -2.24
CA ALA A 81 -2.82 -8.22 -3.14
C ALA A 81 -3.59 -9.01 -4.20
N GLY A 82 -3.16 -8.91 -5.46
CA GLY A 82 -3.75 -9.68 -6.55
C GLY A 82 -3.23 -11.11 -6.56
N GLU A 83 -4.12 -12.09 -6.71
CA GLU A 83 -3.74 -13.50 -6.79
C GLU A 83 -2.83 -13.81 -7.99
N GLN A 84 -3.06 -13.13 -9.11
CA GLN A 84 -2.30 -13.29 -10.36
C GLN A 84 -1.24 -12.18 -10.54
N ASP A 85 -0.93 -11.42 -9.49
CA ASP A 85 0.08 -10.37 -9.55
C ASP A 85 1.50 -10.95 -9.62
N THR A 86 2.16 -10.75 -10.76
CA THR A 86 3.56 -11.15 -11.01
C THR A 86 4.57 -10.02 -10.84
N VAL A 87 4.11 -8.77 -10.67
CA VAL A 87 4.95 -7.58 -10.50
C VAL A 87 5.28 -7.37 -9.01
N THR A 88 4.25 -7.47 -8.18
CA THR A 88 4.34 -7.45 -6.71
C THR A 88 3.69 -8.70 -6.14
N PRO A 89 4.39 -9.85 -6.17
CA PRO A 89 3.83 -11.12 -5.73
C PRO A 89 3.27 -11.07 -4.31
N ILE A 90 2.22 -11.87 -4.06
CA ILE A 90 1.49 -11.95 -2.80
C ILE A 90 2.39 -12.05 -1.57
N THR A 91 3.52 -12.76 -1.69
CA THR A 91 4.50 -12.91 -0.61
C THR A 91 5.04 -11.57 -0.09
N GLN A 92 5.17 -10.56 -0.94
CA GLN A 92 5.58 -9.21 -0.55
C GLN A 92 4.50 -8.54 0.33
N ALA A 93 3.23 -8.65 -0.04
CA ALA A 93 2.13 -8.10 0.74
C ALA A 93 1.94 -8.85 2.07
N LEU A 94 2.04 -10.18 2.07
CA LEU A 94 1.96 -11.00 3.29
C LEU A 94 3.10 -10.67 4.27
N HIS A 95 4.29 -10.31 3.77
CA HIS A 95 5.40 -9.91 4.63
C HIS A 95 5.08 -8.70 5.51
N LEU A 96 4.19 -7.80 5.07
CA LEU A 96 3.80 -6.63 5.85
C LEU A 96 3.12 -7.00 7.19
N LYS A 97 2.59 -8.22 7.33
CA LYS A 97 2.01 -8.72 8.59
C LYS A 97 3.04 -8.86 9.73
N ASN A 98 4.34 -8.77 9.44
CA ASN A 98 5.38 -8.77 10.45
C ASN A 98 5.56 -7.41 11.15
N ALA A 99 4.87 -6.37 10.70
CA ALA A 99 4.87 -5.07 11.36
C ALA A 99 4.14 -5.14 12.72
N PRO A 100 4.49 -4.28 13.70
CA PRO A 100 3.77 -4.22 14.97
C PRO A 100 2.33 -3.70 14.86
N GLY A 101 2.04 -2.86 13.86
CA GLY A 101 0.69 -2.33 13.60
C GLY A 101 -0.28 -3.39 13.09
N LEU A 102 -1.59 -3.10 13.17
CA LEU A 102 -2.62 -3.99 12.64
C LEU A 102 -2.61 -3.96 11.10
N VAL A 103 -2.15 -5.03 10.46
CA VAL A 103 -2.12 -5.16 8.99
C VAL A 103 -3.15 -6.20 8.52
N ASP A 104 -4.25 -5.73 7.93
CA ASP A 104 -5.25 -6.56 7.24
C ASP A 104 -4.82 -6.75 5.77
N VAL A 105 -4.46 -7.98 5.39
CA VAL A 105 -4.11 -8.31 4.00
C VAL A 105 -5.23 -9.11 3.36
N ARG A 106 -5.82 -8.56 2.30
CA ARG A 106 -6.89 -9.15 1.49
C ARG A 106 -6.35 -9.63 0.17
N LEU A 107 -6.49 -10.93 -0.09
CA LEU A 107 -6.18 -11.52 -1.39
C LEU A 107 -7.38 -11.36 -2.30
N VAL A 108 -7.13 -10.90 -3.53
CA VAL A 108 -8.17 -10.70 -4.54
C VAL A 108 -8.02 -11.77 -5.62
N PRO A 109 -8.94 -12.75 -5.68
CA PRO A 109 -8.92 -13.80 -6.69
C PRO A 109 -8.93 -13.23 -8.10
N ASN A 110 -8.19 -13.86 -9.01
CA ASN A 110 -8.05 -13.47 -10.42
C ASN A 110 -7.50 -12.05 -10.70
N ALA A 111 -7.21 -11.24 -9.68
CA ALA A 111 -6.66 -9.91 -9.87
C ALA A 111 -5.16 -9.96 -10.22
N GLY A 112 -4.77 -9.21 -11.24
CA GLY A 112 -3.39 -8.89 -11.55
C GLY A 112 -2.94 -7.56 -10.94
N HIS A 113 -1.71 -7.15 -11.24
CA HIS A 113 -1.10 -5.94 -10.68
C HIS A 113 -1.91 -4.66 -10.93
N PHE A 114 -2.51 -4.53 -12.12
CA PHE A 114 -3.22 -3.33 -12.55
C PHE A 114 -4.74 -3.41 -12.33
N SER A 115 -5.25 -4.50 -11.78
CA SER A 115 -6.69 -4.69 -11.53
C SER A 115 -7.25 -3.70 -10.49
N PHE A 116 -6.37 -3.06 -9.72
CA PHE A 116 -6.69 -2.02 -8.74
C PHE A 116 -6.76 -0.60 -9.33
N MET A 117 -6.48 -0.43 -10.63
CA MET A 117 -6.51 0.86 -11.29
C MET A 117 -7.84 1.07 -12.02
N ASN A 118 -8.37 2.30 -11.96
CA ASN A 118 -9.57 2.69 -12.68
C ASN A 118 -9.38 2.61 -14.21
N VAL A 119 -8.21 3.05 -14.68
CA VAL A 119 -7.81 2.98 -16.09
C VAL A 119 -6.57 2.11 -16.19
N LEU A 120 -6.65 1.06 -17.00
CA LEU A 120 -5.51 0.18 -17.24
C LEU A 120 -4.43 0.89 -18.08
N PRO A 121 -3.14 0.58 -17.84
CA PRO A 121 -2.09 0.97 -18.77
C PRO A 121 -2.35 0.42 -20.18
N PRO A 122 -1.89 1.11 -21.24
CA PRO A 122 -2.04 0.65 -22.61
C PRO A 122 -1.51 -0.78 -22.82
N GLY A 123 -2.29 -1.61 -23.50
CA GLY A 123 -1.91 -2.99 -23.81
C GLY A 123 -2.07 -3.98 -22.64
N MET A 124 -2.50 -3.53 -21.47
CA MET A 124 -2.86 -4.42 -20.35
C MET A 124 -4.34 -4.79 -20.39
N SER A 125 -4.64 -5.98 -19.87
CA SER A 125 -6.00 -6.48 -19.63
C SER A 125 -6.02 -7.27 -18.33
N ASP A 126 -7.18 -7.38 -17.70
CA ASP A 126 -7.34 -8.37 -16.62
C ASP A 126 -7.52 -9.78 -17.19
N SER A 127 -7.46 -10.76 -16.29
CA SER A 127 -8.02 -12.09 -16.54
C SER A 127 -9.51 -11.99 -16.93
N PRO A 128 -9.99 -12.81 -17.88
CA PRO A 128 -11.40 -12.87 -18.25
C PRO A 128 -12.36 -13.16 -17.09
N GLU A 129 -11.87 -13.84 -16.06
CA GLU A 129 -12.59 -14.25 -14.85
C GLU A 129 -12.67 -13.13 -13.79
N PHE A 130 -12.03 -11.99 -14.03
CA PHE A 130 -12.02 -10.86 -13.08
C PHE A 130 -13.05 -9.78 -13.43
N HIS A 131 -13.97 -9.53 -12.51
CA HIS A 131 -15.06 -8.56 -12.66
C HIS A 131 -14.67 -7.16 -12.17
N ARG A 132 -13.85 -6.43 -12.94
CA ARG A 132 -13.33 -5.09 -12.57
C ARG A 132 -14.39 -4.13 -12.03
N GLY A 133 -15.51 -3.99 -12.74
CA GLY A 133 -16.50 -2.97 -12.39
C GLY A 133 -17.05 -3.14 -10.97
N ALA A 134 -17.44 -4.37 -10.62
CA ALA A 134 -17.92 -4.70 -9.28
C ALA A 134 -16.78 -4.58 -8.25
N PHE A 135 -15.60 -5.13 -8.57
CA PHE A 135 -14.46 -5.08 -7.67
C PHE A 135 -14.04 -3.65 -7.32
N LEU A 136 -13.96 -2.73 -8.29
CA LEU A 136 -13.55 -1.35 -8.03
C LEU A 136 -14.58 -0.59 -7.18
N ALA A 137 -15.87 -0.91 -7.32
CA ALA A 137 -16.92 -0.36 -6.45
C ALA A 137 -16.73 -0.82 -5.00
N ASP A 138 -16.54 -2.13 -4.80
CA ASP A 138 -16.30 -2.72 -3.47
C ASP A 138 -14.99 -2.20 -2.85
N LEU A 139 -13.93 -2.08 -3.66
CA LEU A 139 -12.64 -1.55 -3.26
C LEU A 139 -12.76 -0.11 -2.75
N ALA A 140 -13.50 0.74 -3.47
CA ALA A 140 -13.72 2.14 -3.10
C ALA A 140 -14.52 2.24 -1.79
N GLU A 141 -15.59 1.46 -1.64
CA GLU A 141 -16.39 1.44 -0.41
C GLU A 141 -15.55 0.97 0.79
N ALA A 142 -14.84 -0.15 0.66
CA ALA A 142 -14.02 -0.70 1.72
C ALA A 142 -12.87 0.24 2.10
N THR A 143 -12.28 0.93 1.12
CA THR A 143 -11.27 1.97 1.36
C THR A 143 -11.85 3.10 2.17
N LEU A 144 -12.96 3.69 1.73
CA LEU A 144 -13.59 4.80 2.44
C LEU A 144 -13.95 4.41 3.87
N ARG A 145 -14.57 3.24 4.05
CA ARG A 145 -14.95 2.72 5.37
C ARG A 145 -13.74 2.62 6.31
N PHE A 146 -12.64 2.01 5.85
CA PHE A 146 -11.42 1.87 6.65
C PHE A 146 -10.80 3.22 7.04
N LEU A 147 -10.92 4.23 6.18
CA LEU A 147 -10.38 5.56 6.40
C LEU A 147 -11.19 6.39 7.40
N ILE A 148 -12.50 6.17 7.50
CA ILE A 148 -13.41 6.96 8.36
C ILE A 148 -13.75 6.28 9.69
N GLU A 149 -13.54 4.97 9.82
CA GLU A 149 -13.74 4.26 11.08
C GLU A 149 -12.71 4.76 12.11
N VAL A 150 -13.19 5.40 13.18
CA VAL A 150 -12.39 5.90 14.31
C VAL A 150 -12.23 4.80 15.34
#